data_AF-A0A7T5UUQ4-F1
#
_entry.id   AF-A0A7T5UUQ4-F1
#
_cell.length_a   1.000
_cell.length_b   1.000
_cell.length_c   1.000
_cell.angle_alpha   90.00
_cell.angle_beta   90.00
_cell.angle_gamma   90.00
#
_symmetry.space_group_name_H-M   'P 1'
#
loop_
_entity.id
_entity.type
_entity.pdbx_description
1 polymer ?
#
loop_
_entity_poly.entity_id
_entity_poly.type
_entity_poly.pdbx_seq_one_letter_code
_entity_poly.pdbx_strand_id
1 'polypeptide(L)'
;MSLTLLFFWIQGAFVALAFLERSIEGDKAGGEATWGWRKSILGYRLKEYHFWLWFVVVPLFVYSPLLVLGPDIRAFLVLTSAFLVGGVLEDFVYFLVNPHYGIAKWNSRDAKWMPWFKLGRAEVPQFYVRNLLISAVALYLAFAY
;
A
#
# COMPACT_ATOMS: atom_id res chain seq x y z
N MET A 1 -15.51 10.36 -16.12
CA MET A 1 -14.10 9.89 -16.04
C MET A 1 -14.09 8.37 -16.16
N SER A 2 -13.22 7.77 -16.99
CA SER A 2 -13.17 6.31 -17.11
C SER A 2 -12.68 5.67 -15.80
N LEU A 3 -13.31 4.58 -15.35
CA LEU A 3 -12.88 3.81 -14.17
C LEU A 3 -11.43 3.33 -14.31
N THR A 4 -11.03 2.95 -15.53
CA THR A 4 -9.65 2.59 -15.86
C THR A 4 -8.70 3.76 -15.64
N LEU A 5 -9.08 4.97 -16.08
CA LEU A 5 -8.26 6.17 -15.88
C LEU A 5 -8.11 6.48 -14.38
N LEU A 6 -9.19 6.36 -13.61
CA LEU A 6 -9.17 6.55 -12.17
C LEU A 6 -8.25 5.54 -11.46
N PHE A 7 -8.30 4.26 -11.86
CA PHE A 7 -7.41 3.22 -11.34
C PHE A 7 -5.93 3.59 -11.52
N PHE A 8 -5.52 3.93 -12.75
CA PHE A 8 -4.13 4.29 -13.06
C PHE A 8 -3.70 5.63 -12.46
N TRP A 9 -4.62 6.60 -12.37
CA TRP A 9 -4.37 7.87 -11.68
C TRP A 9 -3.97 7.63 -10.22
N ILE A 10 -4.70 6.75 -9.53
CA ILE A 10 -4.39 6.37 -8.15
C ILE A 10 -3.05 5.63 -8.08
N GLN A 11 -2.72 4.75 -9.04
CA GLN A 11 -1.40 4.10 -9.07
C GLN A 11 -0.27 5.15 -9.16
N GLY A 12 -0.42 6.19 -9.98
CA GLY A 12 0.53 7.29 -10.05
C GLY A 12 0.71 8.04 -8.71
N ALA A 13 -0.39 8.24 -7.98
CA ALA A 13 -0.34 8.84 -6.64
C ALA A 13 0.43 7.96 -5.63
N PHE A 14 0.28 6.64 -5.70
CA PHE A 14 1.04 5.71 -4.86
C PHE A 14 2.53 5.67 -5.19
N VAL A 15 2.89 5.76 -6.48
CA VAL A 15 4.29 5.95 -6.88
C VAL A 15 4.85 7.23 -6.26
N ALA A 16 4.13 8.35 -6.36
CA ALA A 16 4.56 9.60 -5.75
C ALA A 16 4.65 9.50 -4.21
N LEU A 17 3.74 8.76 -3.58
CA LEU A 17 3.77 8.53 -2.13
C LEU A 17 5.04 7.79 -1.70
N ALA A 18 5.53 6.81 -2.47
CA ALA A 18 6.78 6.12 -2.15
C ALA A 18 8.00 7.05 -2.15
N PHE A 19 8.05 8.05 -3.04
CA PHE A 19 9.10 9.08 -3.01
C PHE A 19 8.98 9.98 -1.77
N LEU A 20 7.75 10.32 -1.37
CA LEU A 20 7.49 11.11 -0.17
C LEU A 20 7.89 10.34 1.10
N GLU A 21 7.44 9.09 1.23
CA GLU A 21 7.73 8.21 2.36
C GLU A 21 9.24 7.98 2.49
N ARG A 22 9.94 7.70 1.38
CA ARG A 22 11.41 7.68 1.34
C ARG A 22 12.02 8.95 1.96
N SER A 23 11.52 10.12 1.58
CA SER A 23 12.09 11.41 2.02
C SER A 23 11.91 11.64 3.52
N ILE A 24 10.85 11.08 4.11
CA ILE A 24 10.55 11.14 5.54
C ILE A 24 11.36 10.10 6.32
N GLU A 25 11.43 8.87 5.80
CA GLU A 25 12.03 7.74 6.54
C GLU A 25 13.55 7.65 6.40
N GLY A 26 14.10 8.04 5.24
CA GLY A 26 15.54 8.00 4.97
C GLY A 26 16.16 6.62 5.20
N ASP A 27 17.15 6.56 6.10
CA ASP A 27 17.85 5.33 6.49
C ASP A 27 17.15 4.53 7.60
N LYS A 28 16.08 5.08 8.19
CA LYS A 28 15.28 4.50 9.26
C LYS A 28 13.93 4.01 8.74
N ALA A 29 13.99 3.04 7.83
CA ALA A 29 12.84 2.51 7.11
C ALA A 29 11.71 1.96 7.99
N GLY A 30 10.51 1.91 7.41
CA GLY A 30 9.28 1.51 8.07
C GLY A 30 8.87 2.48 9.18
N GLY A 31 9.40 3.71 9.19
CA GLY A 31 9.04 4.80 10.08
C GLY A 31 9.73 4.72 11.44
N GLU A 32 10.90 4.10 11.56
CA GLU A 32 11.58 3.96 12.87
C GLU A 32 11.93 5.31 13.50
N ALA A 33 12.16 6.33 12.69
CA ALA A 33 12.44 7.70 13.14
C ALA A 33 11.20 8.48 13.61
N THR A 34 9.98 8.01 13.32
CA THR A 34 8.77 8.79 13.57
C THR A 34 8.36 8.78 15.04
N TRP A 35 7.70 9.85 15.46
CA TRP A 35 7.14 10.00 16.79
C TRP A 35 5.80 9.26 16.94
N GLY A 36 5.33 9.16 18.17
CA GLY A 36 4.01 8.60 18.47
C GLY A 36 4.01 7.15 18.96
N TRP A 37 2.81 6.58 19.00
CA TRP A 37 2.60 5.23 19.50
C TRP A 37 3.09 4.15 18.52
N ARG A 38 3.40 2.98 19.07
CA ARG A 38 3.82 1.77 18.34
C ARG A 38 3.00 0.58 18.82
N LYS A 39 2.37 -0.16 17.91
CA LYS A 39 1.54 -1.32 18.23
C LYS A 39 1.90 -2.49 17.32
N SER A 40 1.93 -3.70 17.87
CA SER A 40 2.05 -4.92 17.08
C SER A 40 0.66 -5.51 16.89
N ILE A 41 0.18 -5.61 15.65
CA ILE A 41 -1.16 -6.11 15.31
C ILE A 41 -0.98 -7.21 14.26
N LEU A 42 -1.36 -8.45 14.59
CA LEU A 42 -1.25 -9.61 13.69
C LEU A 42 0.17 -9.77 13.08
N GLY A 43 1.22 -9.43 13.84
CA GLY A 43 2.61 -9.49 13.38
C GLY A 43 3.10 -8.27 12.60
N TYR A 44 2.22 -7.31 12.28
CA TYR A 44 2.60 -6.02 11.69
C TYR A 44 3.01 -5.04 12.79
N ARG A 45 4.14 -4.35 12.61
CA ARG A 45 4.61 -3.30 13.52
C ARG A 45 4.03 -1.96 13.08
N LEU A 46 2.79 -1.72 13.46
CA LEU A 46 2.09 -0.50 13.11
C LEU A 46 2.59 0.67 13.96
N LYS A 47 2.98 1.75 13.28
CA LYS A 47 3.36 3.03 13.90
C LYS A 47 2.26 4.05 13.69
N GLU A 48 2.18 5.04 14.57
CA GLU A 48 1.18 6.10 14.48
C GLU A 48 1.19 6.81 13.12
N TYR A 49 2.37 7.12 12.59
CA TYR A 49 2.55 7.68 11.24
C TYR A 49 1.87 6.80 10.16
N HIS A 50 2.21 5.51 10.10
CA HIS A 50 1.61 4.56 9.15
C HIS A 50 0.11 4.39 9.37
N PHE A 51 -0.38 4.49 10.60
CA PHE A 51 -1.81 4.43 10.86
C PHE A 51 -2.53 5.61 10.20
N TRP A 52 -2.09 6.84 10.49
CA TRP A 52 -2.69 8.03 9.90
C TRP A 52 -2.58 8.02 8.38
N LEU A 53 -1.43 7.60 7.84
CA LEU A 53 -1.25 7.52 6.40
C LEU A 53 -2.18 6.48 5.75
N TRP A 54 -2.11 5.21 6.17
CA TRP A 54 -2.74 4.09 5.46
C TRP A 54 -4.19 3.84 5.82
N PHE A 55 -4.66 4.27 7.00
CA PHE A 55 -6.04 4.03 7.46
C PHE A 55 -6.92 5.27 7.45
N VAL A 56 -6.33 6.46 7.33
CA VAL A 56 -7.09 7.72 7.34
C VAL A 56 -6.84 8.54 6.08
N VAL A 57 -5.62 9.04 5.88
CA VAL A 57 -5.32 10.00 4.81
C VAL A 57 -5.46 9.38 3.42
N VAL A 58 -4.79 8.25 3.17
CA VAL A 58 -4.83 7.59 1.86
C VAL A 58 -6.25 7.09 1.54
N PRO A 59 -7.00 6.43 2.44
CA PRO A 59 -8.40 6.08 2.16
C PRO A 59 -9.28 7.30 1.86
N LEU A 60 -9.18 8.38 2.63
CA LEU A 60 -9.94 9.60 2.36
C LEU A 60 -9.63 10.15 0.96
N PHE A 61 -8.35 10.18 0.57
CA PHE A 61 -7.95 10.60 -0.77
C PHE A 61 -8.49 9.67 -1.85
N VAL A 62 -8.27 8.35 -1.72
CA VAL A 62 -8.66 7.36 -2.73
C VAL A 62 -10.17 7.27 -2.91
N TYR A 63 -10.95 7.33 -1.82
CA TYR A 63 -12.41 7.22 -1.88
C TYR A 63 -13.12 8.57 -2.05
N SER A 64 -12.41 9.70 -2.00
CA SER A 64 -13.00 11.03 -2.26
C SER A 64 -13.79 11.15 -3.57
N PRO A 65 -13.46 10.45 -4.69
CA PRO A 65 -14.28 10.51 -5.90
C PRO A 65 -15.72 10.04 -5.69
N LEU A 66 -15.99 9.16 -4.72
CA LEU A 66 -17.36 8.70 -4.41
C LEU A 66 -18.22 9.80 -3.78
N LEU A 67 -17.61 10.83 -3.18
CA LEU A 67 -18.34 12.00 -2.68
C LEU A 67 -18.92 12.83 -3.83
N VAL A 68 -18.27 12.80 -4.99
CA VAL A 68 -18.66 13.57 -6.19
C VAL A 68 -19.53 12.73 -7.12
N LEU A 69 -19.18 11.45 -7.32
CA LEU A 69 -19.90 10.54 -8.21
C LEU A 69 -21.18 9.97 -7.58
N GLY A 70 -21.31 10.06 -6.25
CA GLY A 70 -22.32 9.34 -5.50
C GLY A 70 -21.90 7.89 -5.23
N PRO A 71 -22.71 7.14 -4.47
CA PRO A 71 -22.43 5.75 -4.13
C PRO A 71 -22.61 4.86 -5.37
N ASP A 72 -21.50 4.51 -6.01
CA ASP A 72 -21.44 3.57 -7.11
C ASP A 72 -20.58 2.36 -6.71
N ILE A 73 -21.18 1.17 -6.72
CA ILE A 73 -20.51 -0.05 -6.27
C ILE A 73 -19.34 -0.45 -7.18
N ARG A 74 -19.46 -0.23 -8.50
CA ARG A 74 -18.38 -0.53 -9.45
C ARG A 74 -17.20 0.43 -9.22
N ALA A 75 -17.47 1.72 -9.04
CA ALA A 75 -16.46 2.71 -8.70
C ALA A 75 -15.80 2.38 -7.35
N PHE A 76 -16.57 2.02 -6.32
CA PHE A 76 -16.05 1.61 -5.03
C PHE A 76 -15.11 0.40 -5.15
N LEU A 77 -15.50 -0.63 -5.90
CA LEU A 77 -14.68 -1.83 -6.11
C LEU A 77 -13.39 -1.52 -6.89
N VAL A 78 -13.47 -0.67 -7.92
CA VAL A 78 -12.28 -0.21 -8.68
C VAL A 78 -11.34 0.62 -7.79
N LEU A 79 -11.88 1.53 -6.97
CA LEU A 79 -11.10 2.32 -6.02
C LEU A 79 -10.46 1.44 -4.94
N THR A 80 -11.19 0.44 -4.45
CA THR A 80 -10.69 -0.56 -3.50
C THR A 80 -9.53 -1.35 -4.11
N SER A 81 -9.70 -1.83 -5.34
CA SER A 81 -8.62 -2.49 -6.09
C SER A 81 -7.43 -1.55 -6.27
N ALA A 82 -7.66 -0.30 -6.66
CA ALA A 82 -6.61 0.70 -6.86
C ALA A 82 -5.84 1.00 -5.57
N PHE A 83 -6.52 1.08 -4.42
CA PHE A 83 -5.91 1.22 -3.09
C PHE A 83 -5.03 0.02 -2.75
N LEU A 84 -5.54 -1.20 -2.96
CA LEU A 84 -4.84 -2.43 -2.59
C LEU A 84 -3.61 -2.70 -3.45
N VAL A 85 -3.74 -2.53 -4.78
CA VAL A 85 -2.60 -2.64 -5.72
C VAL A 85 -1.63 -1.50 -5.48
N GLY A 86 -2.16 -0.29 -5.29
CA GLY A 86 -1.38 0.90 -5.03
C GLY A 86 -0.51 0.77 -3.78
N GLY A 87 -1.03 0.23 -2.69
CA GLY A 87 -0.23 -0.02 -1.48
C GLY A 87 0.88 -1.07 -1.67
N VAL A 88 0.69 -2.05 -2.56
CA VAL A 88 1.75 -3.00 -2.93
C VAL A 88 2.79 -2.34 -3.82
N LEU A 89 2.33 -1.53 -4.78
CA LEU A 89 3.17 -0.79 -5.70
C LEU A 89 4.03 0.24 -4.95
N GLU A 90 3.45 0.97 -4.01
CA GLU A 90 4.13 1.94 -3.17
C GLU A 90 5.28 1.27 -2.41
N ASP A 91 5.02 0.22 -1.62
CA ASP A 91 6.06 -0.45 -0.84
C ASP A 91 7.17 -0.99 -1.75
N PHE A 92 6.81 -1.61 -2.89
CA PHE A 92 7.83 -2.08 -3.83
C PHE A 92 8.66 -0.92 -4.40
N VAL A 93 8.02 0.16 -4.84
CA VAL A 93 8.68 1.35 -5.37
C VAL A 93 9.54 2.02 -4.30
N TYR A 94 9.13 2.03 -3.03
CA TYR A 94 9.93 2.51 -1.92
C TYR A 94 11.30 1.82 -1.91
N PHE A 95 11.35 0.50 -2.06
CA PHE A 95 12.62 -0.24 -2.15
C PHE A 95 13.39 -0.01 -3.45
N LEU A 96 12.72 0.43 -4.53
CA LEU A 96 13.40 0.84 -5.75
C LEU A 96 14.07 2.21 -5.60
N VAL A 97 13.39 3.15 -4.94
CA VAL A 97 13.78 4.57 -4.93
C VAL A 97 14.54 4.98 -3.68
N ASN A 98 14.48 4.20 -2.59
CA ASN A 98 15.21 4.50 -1.36
C ASN A 98 16.68 4.04 -1.46
N PRO A 99 17.67 4.96 -1.51
CA PRO A 99 19.08 4.61 -1.63
C PRO A 99 19.62 3.91 -0.38
N HIS A 100 18.97 4.08 0.78
CA HIS A 100 19.37 3.43 2.03
C HIS A 100 18.71 2.06 2.20
N TYR A 101 17.57 1.83 1.55
CA TYR A 101 16.77 0.61 1.61
C TYR A 101 16.41 0.12 0.20
N GLY A 102 17.43 -0.33 -0.53
CA GLY A 102 17.27 -0.85 -1.89
C GLY A 102 16.64 -2.25 -1.96
N ILE A 103 16.37 -2.74 -3.17
CA ILE A 103 15.81 -4.09 -3.46
C ILE A 103 16.51 -5.23 -2.70
N ALA A 104 17.83 -5.13 -2.49
CA ALA A 104 18.58 -6.15 -1.75
C ALA A 104 18.10 -6.32 -0.30
N LYS A 105 17.48 -5.27 0.28
CA LYS A 105 16.88 -5.26 1.61
C LYS A 105 15.37 -5.57 1.60
N TRP A 106 14.78 -5.85 0.42
CA TRP A 106 13.41 -6.35 0.30
C TRP A 106 13.36 -7.83 0.67
N ASN A 107 13.51 -8.09 1.96
CA ASN A 107 13.64 -9.42 2.52
C ASN A 107 13.20 -9.40 4.00
N SER A 108 12.82 -10.55 4.54
CA SER A 108 12.29 -10.65 5.91
C SER A 108 13.32 -10.39 7.02
N ARG A 109 14.61 -10.39 6.69
CA ARG A 109 15.69 -10.07 7.62
C ARG A 109 15.80 -8.57 7.85
N ASP A 110 15.64 -7.77 6.80
CA ASP A 110 15.80 -6.30 6.85
C ASP A 110 14.45 -5.59 7.03
N ALA A 111 13.41 -6.00 6.29
CA ALA A 111 12.08 -5.39 6.33
C ALA A 111 11.20 -6.01 7.44
N LYS A 112 11.51 -5.65 8.69
CA LYS A 112 10.91 -6.25 9.90
C LYS A 112 9.55 -5.67 10.31
N TRP A 113 9.00 -4.71 9.58
CA TRP A 113 7.73 -4.04 9.91
C TRP A 113 6.49 -4.85 9.51
N MET A 114 6.67 -5.92 8.77
CA MET A 114 5.58 -6.77 8.27
C MET A 114 5.93 -8.26 8.34
N PRO A 115 4.92 -9.14 8.41
CA PRO A 115 5.13 -10.58 8.31
C PRO A 115 5.35 -11.01 6.85
N TRP A 116 6.09 -12.11 6.70
CA TRP A 116 6.48 -12.68 5.42
C TRP A 116 6.01 -14.13 5.31
N PHE A 117 5.57 -14.53 4.12
CA PHE A 117 5.49 -15.94 3.76
C PHE A 117 6.88 -16.40 3.32
N LYS A 118 7.32 -17.56 3.80
CA LYS A 118 8.62 -18.15 3.46
C LYS A 118 8.41 -19.55 2.90
N LEU A 119 8.91 -19.80 1.69
CA LEU A 119 8.91 -21.11 1.06
C LEU A 119 10.32 -21.39 0.53
N GLY A 120 11.12 -22.11 1.32
CA GLY A 120 12.53 -22.36 1.01
C GLY A 120 13.33 -21.05 0.97
N ARG A 121 13.86 -20.69 -0.21
CA ARG A 121 14.61 -19.45 -0.43
C ARG A 121 13.74 -18.28 -0.89
N ALA A 122 12.49 -18.55 -1.28
CA ALA A 122 11.57 -17.51 -1.70
C ALA A 122 10.85 -16.95 -0.48
N GLU A 123 10.75 -15.63 -0.41
CA GLU A 123 9.92 -14.95 0.57
C GLU A 123 9.15 -13.81 -0.07
N VAL A 124 7.92 -13.61 0.40
CA VAL A 124 7.02 -12.57 -0.09
C VAL A 124 6.28 -11.96 1.10
N PRO A 125 6.11 -10.62 1.15
CA PRO A 125 5.32 -9.99 2.20
C PRO A 125 3.89 -10.53 2.18
N GLN A 126 3.35 -10.89 3.35
CA GLN A 126 2.00 -11.48 3.41
C GLN A 126 0.94 -10.52 2.86
N PHE A 127 1.16 -9.21 3.06
CA PHE A 127 0.24 -8.18 2.60
C PHE A 127 0.21 -8.05 1.08
N TYR A 128 1.30 -8.36 0.37
CA TYR A 128 1.32 -8.36 -1.11
C TYR A 128 0.32 -9.39 -1.63
N VAL A 129 0.43 -10.62 -1.12
CA VAL A 129 -0.44 -11.73 -1.51
C VAL A 129 -1.89 -11.41 -1.17
N ARG A 130 -2.15 -11.00 0.07
CA ARG A 130 -3.51 -10.65 0.53
C ARG A 130 -4.13 -9.53 -0.32
N ASN A 131 -3.42 -8.42 -0.51
CA ASN A 131 -3.95 -7.26 -1.20
C ASN A 131 -4.19 -7.55 -2.69
N LEU A 132 -3.27 -8.26 -3.36
CA LEU A 132 -3.45 -8.64 -4.77
C LEU A 132 -4.61 -9.62 -4.97
N LEU A 133 -4.80 -10.58 -4.06
CA LEU A 133 -5.94 -11.49 -4.12
C LEU A 133 -7.27 -10.76 -3.92
N ILE A 134 -7.38 -9.91 -2.89
CA ILE A 134 -8.61 -9.13 -2.63
C ILE A 134 -8.86 -8.16 -3.81
N SER A 135 -7.81 -7.54 -4.34
CA SER A 135 -7.91 -6.66 -5.51
C SER A 135 -8.44 -7.40 -6.75
N ALA A 136 -7.93 -8.59 -7.04
CA ALA A 136 -8.39 -9.40 -8.17
C ALA A 136 -9.87 -9.76 -8.03
N VAL A 137 -10.31 -10.12 -6.83
CA VAL A 137 -11.73 -10.36 -6.53
C VAL A 137 -12.55 -9.08 -6.71
N ALA A 138 -12.09 -7.94 -6.20
CA ALA A 138 -12.79 -6.67 -6.34
C ALA A 138 -12.96 -6.25 -7.81
N LEU A 139 -11.90 -6.38 -8.64
CA LEU A 139 -11.97 -6.12 -10.07
C LEU A 139 -12.91 -7.08 -10.78
N TYR A 140 -12.83 -8.38 -10.46
CA TYR A 140 -13.76 -9.36 -11.02
C TYR A 140 -15.21 -8.95 -10.73
N LEU A 141 -15.55 -8.63 -9.48
CA LEU A 141 -16.89 -8.19 -9.11
C LEU A 141 -17.30 -6.87 -9.77
N ALA A 142 -16.36 -5.96 -10.01
CA ALA A 142 -16.66 -4.67 -10.65
C ALA A 142 -17.05 -4.80 -12.13
N PHE A 143 -16.60 -5.86 -12.82
CA PHE A 143 -16.81 -6.06 -14.26
C PHE A 143 -17.66 -7.30 -14.60
N ALA A 144 -17.89 -8.20 -13.65
CA ALA A 144 -18.75 -9.38 -13.84
C ALA A 144 -20.24 -9.06 -13.68
N TYR A 145 -20.58 -7.95 -13.01
CA TYR A 145 -21.94 -7.46 -12.78
C TYR A 145 -22.14 -6.07 -13.37
#